data_AF-A0A968ZH30-F1
#
_entry.id   AF-A0A968ZH30-F1
#
_cell.length_a   1.000
_cell.length_b   1.000
_cell.length_c   1.000
_cell.angle_alpha   90.00
_cell.angle_beta   90.00
_cell.angle_gamma   90.00
#
_symmetry.space_group_name_H-M   'P 1'
#
loop_
_entity.id
_entity.type
_entity.pdbx_description
1 polymer ?
#
loop_
_entity_poly.entity_id
_entity_poly.type
_entity_poly.pdbx_seq_one_letter_code
_entity_poly.pdbx_strand_id
1 'polypeptide(L)'
;MTTIDLFQQSYSYKHHYLHLPGYDVFVFLDKAAADGFTGVSININGPNYRQLSGASAAHQRKVGARLRELRLRCDLETSGTELAHLKTILESAPIWAPSSSAPTCATRDR
;
A
#
# COMPACT_ATOMS: atom_id res chain seq x y z
N MET A 1 -11.41 5.34 -25.35
CA MET A 1 -10.87 4.12 -24.71
C MET A 1 -10.95 4.31 -23.21
N THR A 2 -11.50 3.34 -22.48
CA THR A 2 -11.53 3.39 -21.01
C THR A 2 -10.17 2.92 -20.49
N THR A 3 -9.52 3.73 -19.67
CA THR A 3 -8.26 3.35 -19.01
C THR A 3 -8.57 2.30 -17.94
N ILE A 4 -7.83 1.20 -17.95
CA ILE A 4 -7.93 0.14 -16.93
C ILE A 4 -6.78 0.35 -15.95
N ASP A 5 -7.11 0.41 -14.67
CA ASP A 5 -6.10 0.42 -13.62
C ASP A 5 -5.61 -1.01 -13.35
N LEU A 6 -4.31 -1.22 -13.49
CA LEU A 6 -3.64 -2.49 -13.21
C LEU A 6 -2.81 -2.39 -11.93
N PHE A 7 -3.03 -3.33 -11.01
CA PHE A 7 -2.39 -3.36 -9.70
C PHE A 7 -1.49 -4.60 -9.55
N GLN A 8 -0.29 -4.40 -9.01
CA GLN A 8 0.62 -5.50 -8.69
C GLN A 8 0.43 -5.92 -7.23
N GLN A 9 0.14 -7.21 -7.01
CA GLN A 9 -0.02 -7.74 -5.66
C GLN A 9 1.32 -8.19 -5.08
N SER A 10 1.63 -7.70 -3.89
CA SER A 10 2.88 -8.00 -3.18
C SER A 10 3.01 -9.47 -2.81
N TYR A 11 1.90 -10.18 -2.53
CA TYR A 11 1.93 -11.60 -2.17
C TYR A 11 2.54 -12.49 -3.27
N SER A 12 2.44 -12.09 -4.54
CA SER A 12 3.09 -12.75 -5.67
C SER A 12 4.63 -12.80 -5.53
N TYR A 13 5.21 -11.90 -4.73
CA TYR A 13 6.64 -11.82 -4.45
C TYR A 13 7.02 -12.37 -3.06
N LYS A 14 6.13 -13.10 -2.36
CA LYS A 14 6.38 -13.61 -0.99
C LYS A 14 7.77 -14.25 -0.83
N HIS A 15 8.21 -15.05 -1.79
CA HIS A 15 9.52 -15.71 -1.71
C HIS A 15 10.71 -14.78 -1.93
N HIS A 16 10.53 -13.66 -2.65
CA HIS A 16 11.55 -12.61 -2.71
C HIS A 16 11.71 -11.94 -1.34
N TYR A 17 10.60 -11.53 -0.72
CA TYR A 17 10.63 -10.98 0.65
C TYR A 17 11.27 -11.94 1.67
N LEU A 18 11.08 -13.25 1.51
CA LEU A 18 11.60 -14.25 2.45
C LEU A 18 13.06 -14.65 2.19
N HIS A 19 13.51 -14.63 0.93
CA HIS A 19 14.74 -15.31 0.55
C HIS A 19 15.72 -14.47 -0.25
N LEU A 20 15.32 -13.31 -0.78
CA LEU A 20 16.20 -12.40 -1.50
C LEU A 20 16.67 -11.29 -0.55
N PRO A 21 17.95 -11.27 -0.13
CA PRO A 21 18.46 -10.22 0.75
C PRO A 21 18.27 -8.84 0.13
N GLY A 22 17.80 -7.89 0.95
CA GLY A 22 17.55 -6.52 0.50
C GLY A 22 16.24 -6.32 -0.28
N TYR A 23 15.44 -7.36 -0.51
CA TYR A 23 14.12 -7.19 -1.09
C TYR A 23 13.12 -6.70 -0.03
N ASP A 24 12.70 -5.45 -0.15
CA ASP A 24 11.72 -4.81 0.72
C ASP A 24 10.59 -4.14 -0.08
N VAL A 25 9.69 -3.48 0.64
CA VAL A 25 8.57 -2.76 0.02
C VAL A 25 9.03 -1.72 -1.01
N PHE A 26 10.17 -1.05 -0.83
CA PHE A 26 10.64 -0.01 -1.75
C PHE A 26 11.11 -0.62 -3.07
N VAL A 27 11.85 -1.73 -3.01
CA VAL A 27 12.24 -2.49 -4.22
C VAL A 27 11.00 -2.96 -4.97
N PHE A 28 9.98 -3.44 -4.26
CA PHE A 28 8.72 -3.84 -4.86
C PHE A 28 7.99 -2.68 -5.55
N LEU A 29 7.91 -1.51 -4.92
CA LEU A 29 7.30 -0.31 -5.51
C LEU A 29 8.02 0.13 -6.78
N ASP A 30 9.35 0.18 -6.73
CA ASP A 30 10.18 0.58 -7.87
C ASP A 30 9.97 -0.35 -9.07
N LYS A 31 9.87 -1.66 -8.82
CA LYS A 31 9.56 -2.64 -9.86
C LYS A 31 8.16 -2.46 -10.43
N ALA A 32 7.14 -2.30 -9.58
CA ALA A 32 5.78 -2.09 -10.05
C ALA A 32 5.67 -0.85 -10.95
N ALA A 33 6.33 0.25 -10.58
CA ALA A 33 6.37 1.45 -11.41
C ALA A 33 7.13 1.22 -12.74
N ALA A 34 8.28 0.57 -12.70
CA ALA A 34 9.08 0.26 -13.89
C ALA A 34 8.34 -0.67 -14.87
N ASP A 35 7.53 -1.59 -14.36
CA ASP A 35 6.73 -2.55 -15.13
C ASP A 35 5.41 -1.94 -15.65
N GLY A 36 5.13 -0.65 -15.35
CA GLY A 36 3.99 0.09 -15.89
C GLY A 36 2.67 -0.09 -15.13
N PHE A 37 2.71 -0.59 -13.89
CA PHE A 37 1.51 -0.70 -13.06
C PHE A 37 1.01 0.68 -12.62
N THR A 38 -0.31 0.80 -12.46
CA THR A 38 -0.98 2.01 -11.97
C THR A 38 -1.11 2.03 -10.44
N GLY A 39 -0.87 0.89 -9.79
CA GLY A 39 -0.93 0.76 -8.35
C GLY A 39 -0.40 -0.58 -7.85
N VAL A 40 -0.47 -0.75 -6.53
CA VAL A 40 -0.03 -1.94 -5.82
C VAL A 40 -1.02 -2.35 -4.74
N SER A 41 -1.06 -3.65 -4.44
CA SER A 41 -1.73 -4.18 -3.25
C SER A 41 -0.69 -4.73 -2.27
N ILE A 42 -0.52 -4.06 -1.14
CA ILE A 42 0.48 -4.41 -0.12
C ILE A 42 -0.16 -5.26 0.97
N ASN A 43 0.33 -6.48 1.10
CA ASN A 43 -0.13 -7.42 2.11
C ASN A 43 0.55 -7.12 3.45
N ILE A 44 -0.28 -6.80 4.45
CA ILE A 44 0.17 -6.39 5.78
C ILE A 44 -0.02 -7.50 6.81
N ASN A 45 -0.07 -8.76 6.40
CA ASN A 45 -0.21 -9.87 7.33
C ASN A 45 1.11 -10.21 8.05
N GLY A 46 0.98 -10.67 9.28
CA GLY A 46 2.09 -11.19 10.09
C GLY A 46 2.95 -10.10 10.74
N PRO A 47 4.03 -10.52 11.43
CA PRO A 47 4.88 -9.62 12.20
C PRO A 47 5.45 -8.48 11.35
N ASN A 48 5.52 -7.28 11.94
CA ASN A 48 6.05 -6.06 11.33
C ASN A 48 5.42 -5.69 9.97
N TYR A 49 4.20 -6.17 9.68
CA TYR A 49 3.56 -6.05 8.37
C TYR A 49 4.48 -6.58 7.27
N ARG A 50 4.63 -7.90 7.19
CA ARG A 50 5.68 -8.62 6.44
C ARG A 50 6.10 -7.98 5.11
N GLN A 51 5.14 -7.63 4.24
CA GLN A 51 5.42 -7.12 2.89
C GLN A 51 5.38 -5.59 2.78
N LEU A 52 5.02 -4.91 3.87
CA LEU A 52 5.31 -3.50 4.08
C LEU A 52 6.71 -3.29 4.65
N SER A 53 7.35 -4.33 5.19
CA SER A 53 8.73 -4.29 5.67
C SER A 53 8.97 -3.31 6.82
N GLY A 54 7.93 -2.96 7.59
CA GLY A 54 8.05 -2.09 8.76
C GLY A 54 6.70 -1.52 9.25
N ALA A 55 6.52 -1.50 10.57
CA ALA A 55 5.28 -1.05 11.21
C ALA A 55 5.36 0.34 11.87
N SER A 56 6.53 0.97 11.91
CA SER A 56 6.65 2.31 12.53
C SER A 56 5.97 3.37 11.66
N ALA A 57 5.37 4.39 12.29
CA ALA A 57 4.76 5.49 11.57
C ALA A 57 5.77 6.24 10.66
N ALA A 58 7.04 6.31 11.08
CA ALA A 58 8.10 6.91 10.25
C ALA A 58 8.37 6.09 8.98
N HIS A 59 8.37 4.76 9.08
CA HIS A 59 8.50 3.87 7.93
C HIS A 59 7.31 4.01 6.98
N GLN A 60 6.09 3.94 7.51
CA GLN A 60 4.88 4.09 6.72
C GLN A 60 4.80 5.43 5.98
N ARG A 61 5.25 6.53 6.61
CA ARG A 61 5.37 7.83 5.93
C ARG A 61 6.36 7.81 4.77
N LYS A 62 7.47 7.09 4.88
CA LYS A 62 8.43 6.91 3.78
C LYS A 62 7.83 6.12 2.63
N VAL A 63 7.10 5.04 2.93
CA VAL A 63 6.38 4.24 1.93
C VAL A 63 5.32 5.09 1.22
N GLY A 64 4.52 5.86 1.97
CA GLY A 64 3.57 6.81 1.42
C GLY A 64 4.22 7.88 0.54
N ALA A 65 5.39 8.39 0.91
CA ALA A 65 6.16 9.31 0.07
C ALA A 65 6.60 8.65 -1.24
N ARG A 66 7.14 7.43 -1.18
CA ARG A 66 7.59 6.70 -2.37
C ARG A 66 6.45 6.37 -3.34
N LEU A 67 5.30 5.95 -2.83
CA LEU A 67 4.08 5.75 -3.63
C LEU A 67 3.70 7.01 -4.43
N ARG A 68 3.79 8.19 -3.79
CA ARG A 68 3.51 9.48 -4.46
C ARG A 68 4.56 9.83 -5.51
N GLU A 69 5.83 9.67 -5.19
CA GLU A 69 6.93 9.90 -6.14
C GLU A 69 6.75 9.05 -7.41
N LEU A 70 6.36 7.79 -7.24
CA LEU A 70 6.13 6.84 -8.33
C LEU A 70 4.74 6.93 -8.98
N ARG A 71 3.85 7.79 -8.45
CA ARG A 71 2.45 7.93 -8.89
C ARG A 71 1.66 6.60 -8.84
N LEU A 72 1.99 5.74 -7.88
CA LEU A 72 1.30 4.47 -7.64
C LEU A 72 0.15 4.67 -6.66
N ARG A 73 -1.04 4.16 -7.00
CA ARG A 73 -2.12 3.95 -6.02
C ARG A 73 -1.80 2.75 -5.14
N CYS A 74 -2.41 2.68 -3.97
CA CYS A 74 -2.11 1.62 -3.00
C CYS A 74 -3.38 1.11 -2.31
N ASP A 75 -3.54 -0.21 -2.33
CA ASP A 75 -4.49 -0.92 -1.49
C ASP A 75 -3.74 -1.67 -0.39
N LEU A 76 -4.29 -1.69 0.82
CA LEU A 76 -3.80 -2.53 1.91
C LEU A 76 -4.60 -3.83 1.94
N GLU A 77 -3.89 -4.95 1.82
CA GLU A 77 -4.49 -6.27 1.80
C GLU A 77 -4.23 -6.99 3.12
N THR A 78 -5.28 -7.61 3.65
CA THR A 78 -5.25 -8.45 4.85
C THR A 78 -6.07 -9.71 4.61
N SER A 79 -5.69 -10.82 5.25
CA SER A 79 -6.47 -12.06 5.26
C SER A 79 -7.26 -12.27 6.57
N GLY A 80 -7.05 -11.42 7.58
CA GLY A 80 -7.76 -11.48 8.86
C GLY A 80 -8.98 -10.57 8.89
N THR A 81 -10.11 -11.08 9.37
CA THR A 81 -11.37 -10.35 9.54
C THR A 81 -11.71 -10.05 11.00
N GLU A 82 -10.85 -10.45 11.94
CA GLU A 82 -11.04 -10.19 13.36
C GLU A 82 -11.08 -8.68 13.65
N LEU A 83 -12.03 -8.24 14.49
CA LEU A 83 -12.26 -6.81 14.72
C LEU A 83 -11.01 -6.07 15.22
N ALA A 84 -10.26 -6.66 16.15
CA ALA A 84 -9.03 -6.07 16.68
C ALA A 84 -7.96 -5.86 15.58
N HIS A 85 -7.87 -6.81 14.66
CA HIS A 85 -6.97 -6.73 13.52
C HIS A 85 -7.40 -5.63 12.54
N LEU A 86 -8.67 -5.60 12.17
CA LEU A 86 -9.21 -4.57 11.28
C LEU A 86 -9.07 -3.15 11.86
N LYS A 87 -9.29 -2.97 13.17
CA LYS A 87 -9.06 -1.69 13.86
C LYS A 87 -7.61 -1.22 13.74
N THR A 88 -6.65 -2.12 13.95
CA THR A 88 -5.23 -1.81 13.81
C THR A 88 -4.90 -1.34 12.38
N ILE A 89 -5.50 -1.96 11.36
CA ILE A 89 -5.31 -1.57 9.96
C ILE A 89 -5.90 -0.18 9.70
N LEU A 90 -7.12 0.07 10.17
CA LEU A 90 -7.77 1.37 10.01
C LEU A 90 -7.01 2.51 10.69
N GLU A 91 -6.41 2.25 11.86
CA GLU A 91 -5.55 3.23 12.56
C GLU A 91 -4.25 3.51 11.80
N SER A 92 -3.75 2.54 11.01
CA SER A 92 -2.57 2.75 10.17
C SER A 92 -2.87 3.54 8.90
N ALA A 93 -4.08 3.47 8.34
CA ALA A 93 -4.43 4.07 7.05
C ALA A 93 -4.22 5.61 6.96
N PRO A 94 -4.54 6.42 7.99
CA PRO A 94 -4.27 7.87 7.99
C PRO A 94 -2.80 8.25 7.79
N ILE A 95 -1.86 7.33 8.10
CA ILE A 95 -0.42 7.59 7.97
C ILE A 95 0.03 7.60 6.50
N TRP A 96 -0.78 7.02 5.61
CA TRP A 96 -0.49 6.81 4.18
C TRP A 96 -1.27 7.78 3.29
N ALA A 97 -2.44 8.20 3.77
CA ALA A 97 -3.24 9.21 3.10
C ALA A 97 -2.45 10.51 2.98
N PRO A 98 -2.59 11.25 1.86
CA PRO A 98 -2.11 12.64 1.84
C PRO A 98 -2.76 13.41 2.99
N SER A 99 -2.03 14.34 3.61
CA SER A 99 -2.65 15.39 4.43
C SER A 99 -3.70 16.06 3.55
N SER A 100 -4.98 15.79 3.80
CA SER A 100 -6.04 16.15 2.88
C SER A 100 -6.21 17.67 2.83
N SER A 101 -6.22 18.23 1.62
CA SER A 101 -7.33 19.11 1.28
C SER A 101 -8.51 18.18 0.98
N ALA A 102 -9.48 18.14 1.89
CA ALA A 102 -10.61 17.22 1.86
C ALA A 102 -11.35 17.22 0.50
N PRO A 103 -11.89 16.08 0.04
CA PRO A 103 -12.84 16.09 -1.04
C PRO A 103 -14.14 16.71 -0.51
N THR A 104 -14.52 17.88 -1.02
CA THR A 104 -15.87 18.42 -0.84
C THR A 104 -16.86 17.43 -1.43
N CYS A 105 -17.64 16.80 -0.56
CA CYS A 105 -18.84 16.07 -0.93
C CYS A 105 -19.79 17.05 -1.59
N ALA A 106 -19.79 17.10 -2.93
CA ALA A 106 -20.82 17.80 -3.67
C ALA A 106 -22.10 16.98 -3.55
N THR A 107 -23.00 17.42 -2.68
CA THR A 107 -24.41 17.03 -2.68
C THR A 107 -24.95 17.22 -4.10
N ARG A 108 -25.25 16.11 -4.78
CA ARG A 108 -26.13 16.15 -5.95
C ARG A 108 -27.55 16.28 -5.43
N ASP A 109 -28.04 17.52 -5.42
CA ASP A 109 -29.47 17.76 -5.34
C ASP A 109 -30.16 17.09 -6.55
N ARG A 110 -31.27 16.42 -6.28
CA ARG A 110 -32.19 15.89 -7.28
C ARG A 110 -33.13 16.99 -7.76
#